data_AF-A0A1Q9DKN3-F1
#
_entry.id   AF-A0A1Q9DKN3-F1
#
_cell.length_a   1.000
_cell.length_b   1.000
_cell.length_c   1.000
_cell.angle_alpha   90.00
_cell.angle_beta   90.00
_cell.angle_gamma   90.00
#
_symmetry.space_group_name_H-M   'P 1'
#
loop_
_entity.id
_entity.type
_entity.pdbx_description
1 polymer ?
#
loop_
_entity_poly.entity_id
_entity_poly.type
_entity_poly.pdbx_seq_one_letter_code
_entity_poly.pdbx_strand_id
1 'polypeptide(L)'
;MATPAVEKVVKDEPVSSWWGICRLAACITNIGMIIGMYSEYLWAADWPELPQQCEYRSTLPWLDLADCFHRYTFSHAMLRGQNLTIFALIGALVSTCLTMVEHQRVRRLSVLLEGRLRGDRTPDESQLAAVHRSLQCLSVYSRLMDVAFPGVLLLVPFNLERPVMHYGCTALVVAAMVSGVLSYANMPLSLAAGHEDDELGQWAARHARLRFKAWCIIALHFVLPTAAAVHHFAWLDVTGRLFGLCEVSAILSYQLFLAWFATDDFAAMRRRGSLKDVSSAASLVD
;
A
#
# COMPACT_ATOMS: atom_id res chain seq x y z
N MET A 1 -22.17 -9.14 -33.99
CA MET A 1 -22.17 -10.45 -33.29
C MET A 1 -21.35 -10.30 -32.02
N ALA A 2 -22.00 -10.00 -30.90
CA ALA A 2 -21.35 -9.91 -29.60
C ALA A 2 -21.01 -11.32 -29.08
N THR A 3 -19.84 -11.51 -28.50
CA THR A 3 -19.33 -12.80 -28.01
C THR A 3 -19.98 -13.15 -26.66
N PRO A 4 -20.84 -14.18 -26.58
CA PRO A 4 -21.54 -14.57 -25.34
C PRO A 4 -20.62 -15.14 -24.24
N ALA A 5 -19.33 -15.31 -24.52
CA ALA A 5 -18.37 -15.91 -23.60
C ALA A 5 -17.92 -14.97 -22.46
N VAL A 6 -17.84 -13.66 -22.70
CA VAL A 6 -17.36 -12.70 -21.69
C VAL A 6 -18.42 -12.46 -20.60
N GLU A 7 -19.70 -12.43 -20.99
CA GLU A 7 -20.80 -12.18 -20.07
C GLU A 7 -20.97 -13.30 -19.02
N LYS A 8 -20.59 -14.54 -19.39
CA LYS A 8 -20.61 -15.69 -18.48
C LYS A 8 -19.51 -15.64 -17.41
N VAL A 9 -18.31 -15.16 -17.75
CA VAL A 9 -17.17 -15.13 -16.83
C VAL A 9 -17.39 -14.14 -15.67
N VAL A 10 -18.13 -13.05 -15.90
CA VAL A 10 -18.39 -12.03 -14.87
C VAL A 10 -19.48 -12.47 -13.87
N LYS A 11 -20.42 -13.34 -14.28
CA LYS A 11 -21.56 -13.73 -13.44
C LYS A 11 -21.23 -14.79 -12.37
N ASP A 12 -20.17 -15.57 -12.57
CA ASP A 12 -19.96 -16.79 -11.77
C ASP A 12 -18.84 -16.76 -10.73
N GLU A 13 -17.88 -15.82 -10.75
CA GLU A 13 -16.86 -15.79 -9.69
C GLU A 13 -17.46 -15.27 -8.36
N PRO A 14 -17.49 -16.09 -7.28
CA PRO A 14 -17.98 -15.62 -6.01
C PRO A 14 -17.04 -14.55 -5.44
N VAL A 15 -17.52 -13.30 -5.45
CA VAL A 15 -16.90 -12.23 -4.67
C VAL A 15 -17.05 -12.57 -3.19
N SER A 16 -15.98 -13.14 -2.67
CA SER A 16 -15.92 -13.70 -1.33
C SER A 16 -15.58 -12.63 -0.28
N SER A 17 -16.34 -12.57 0.82
CA SER A 17 -16.06 -11.71 2.00
C SER A 17 -14.65 -11.86 2.55
N TRP A 18 -14.08 -13.03 2.29
CA TRP A 18 -12.76 -13.43 2.70
C TRP A 18 -11.67 -12.48 2.19
N TRP A 19 -11.84 -11.79 1.07
CA TRP A 19 -10.83 -10.84 0.56
C TRP A 19 -10.64 -9.62 1.46
N GLY A 20 -11.74 -8.97 1.86
CA GLY A 20 -11.69 -7.82 2.77
C GLY A 20 -11.21 -8.20 4.17
N ILE A 21 -11.64 -9.36 4.67
CA ILE A 21 -11.18 -9.90 5.96
C ILE A 21 -9.68 -10.21 5.91
N CYS A 22 -9.22 -10.89 4.85
CA CYS A 22 -7.81 -11.24 4.64
C CYS A 22 -6.93 -9.98 4.60
N ARG A 23 -7.35 -8.95 3.86
CA ARG A 23 -6.64 -7.66 3.78
C ARG A 23 -6.53 -6.99 5.14
N LEU A 24 -7.63 -6.89 5.89
CA LEU A 24 -7.62 -6.29 7.22
C LEU A 24 -6.76 -7.09 8.19
N ALA A 25 -6.89 -8.41 8.20
CA ALA A 25 -6.07 -9.29 9.03
C ALA A 25 -4.59 -9.10 8.71
N ALA A 26 -4.19 -9.12 7.43
CA ALA A 26 -2.81 -8.90 7.02
C ALA A 26 -2.29 -7.51 7.47
N CYS A 27 -3.08 -6.44 7.30
CA CYS A 27 -2.70 -5.10 7.75
C CYS A 27 -2.56 -5.03 9.28
N ILE A 28 -3.52 -5.56 10.04
CA ILE A 28 -3.50 -5.57 11.51
C ILE A 28 -2.31 -6.38 12.03
N THR A 29 -2.07 -7.56 11.47
CA THR A 29 -0.93 -8.40 11.83
C THR A 29 0.39 -7.68 11.57
N ASN A 30 0.54 -7.02 10.42
CA ASN A 30 1.76 -6.28 10.10
C ASN A 30 1.96 -5.06 11.00
N ILE A 31 0.89 -4.29 11.26
CA ILE A 31 0.91 -3.16 12.20
C ILE A 31 1.31 -3.63 13.59
N GLY A 32 0.68 -4.69 14.09
CA GLY A 32 0.96 -5.26 15.41
C GLY A 32 2.40 -5.74 15.54
N MET A 33 2.93 -6.39 14.50
CA MET A 33 4.33 -6.79 14.43
C MET A 33 5.26 -5.57 14.47
N ILE A 34 5.05 -4.57 13.62
CA ILE A 34 5.90 -3.36 13.55
C ILE A 34 5.90 -2.63 14.89
N ILE A 35 4.71 -2.37 15.46
CA ILE A 35 4.57 -1.66 16.73
C ILE A 35 5.19 -2.47 17.87
N GLY A 36 4.95 -3.79 17.91
CA GLY A 36 5.49 -4.67 18.94
C GLY A 36 7.01 -4.69 18.94
N MET A 37 7.62 -4.94 17.78
CA MET A 37 9.07 -4.96 17.62
C MET A 37 9.70 -3.60 17.95
N TYR A 38 9.10 -2.51 17.47
CA TYR A 38 9.64 -1.17 17.73
C TYR A 38 9.48 -0.76 19.21
N SER A 39 8.37 -1.10 19.84
CA SER A 39 8.14 -0.79 21.26
C SER A 39 9.06 -1.60 22.17
N GLU A 40 9.24 -2.90 21.90
CA GLU A 40 10.22 -3.74 22.59
C GLU A 40 11.63 -3.16 22.44
N TYR A 41 11.97 -2.74 21.22
CA TYR A 41 13.25 -2.10 20.94
C TYR A 41 13.46 -0.83 21.75
N LEU A 42 12.49 0.10 21.74
CA LEU A 42 12.56 1.33 22.52
C LEU A 42 12.63 1.07 24.03
N TRP A 43 11.90 0.06 24.52
CA TRP A 43 11.85 -0.31 25.93
C TRP A 43 13.16 -0.92 26.43
N ALA A 44 13.73 -1.83 25.64
CA ALA A 44 14.87 -2.63 26.07
C ALA A 44 16.23 -2.04 25.64
N ALA A 45 16.24 -0.90 24.95
CA ALA A 45 17.47 -0.28 24.50
C ALA A 45 18.09 0.55 25.64
N ASP A 46 19.21 0.07 26.18
CA ASP A 46 20.15 0.91 26.90
C ASP A 46 20.83 1.79 25.86
N TRP A 47 20.49 3.07 25.84
CA TRP A 47 21.03 4.07 24.91
C TRP A 47 22.27 4.74 25.54
N PRO A 48 23.52 4.24 25.36
CA PRO A 48 24.69 5.01 25.72
C PRO A 48 24.68 6.34 24.98
N GLU A 49 25.18 7.37 25.64
CA GLU A 49 25.26 8.73 25.12
C GLU A 49 25.84 8.74 23.70
N LEU A 50 25.18 9.46 22.79
CA LEU A 50 25.71 9.63 21.45
C LEU A 50 27.05 10.38 21.54
N PRO A 51 28.08 9.95 20.80
CA PRO A 51 29.29 10.76 20.68
C PRO A 51 28.90 12.13 20.12
N GLN A 52 29.48 13.20 20.68
CA GLN A 52 29.17 14.60 20.28
C GLN A 52 29.42 14.87 18.78
N GLN A 53 30.18 13.99 18.13
CA GLN A 53 30.45 14.02 16.70
C GLN A 53 30.21 12.62 16.14
N CYS A 54 29.47 12.54 15.03
CA CYS A 54 29.47 11.34 14.19
C CYS A 54 30.91 11.08 13.76
N GLU A 55 31.49 9.95 14.17
CA GLU A 55 32.83 9.60 13.70
C GLU A 55 32.76 9.37 12.19
N TYR A 56 33.46 10.22 11.42
CA TYR A 56 33.60 10.08 9.98
C TYR A 56 34.47 8.86 9.65
N ARG A 57 33.84 7.68 9.63
CA ARG A 57 34.53 6.40 9.38
C ARG A 57 34.45 6.00 7.90
N SER A 58 33.49 6.54 7.16
CA SER A 58 33.24 6.22 5.75
C SER A 58 33.88 7.24 4.80
N THR A 59 34.27 6.76 3.62
CA THR A 59 34.65 7.64 2.50
C THR A 59 33.47 8.41 1.91
N LEU A 60 32.23 8.03 2.29
CA LEU A 60 30.98 8.63 1.85
C LEU A 60 30.30 9.33 3.05
N PRO A 61 30.33 10.68 3.12
CA PRO A 61 29.80 11.43 4.27
C PRO A 61 28.32 11.19 4.60
N TRP A 62 27.52 10.83 3.59
CA TRP A 62 26.10 10.51 3.78
C TRP A 62 25.90 9.14 4.46
N LEU A 63 26.89 8.24 4.37
CA LEU A 63 26.83 6.93 5.00
C LEU A 63 27.09 7.05 6.51
N ASP A 64 28.07 7.88 6.90
CA ASP A 64 28.31 8.22 8.31
C ASP A 64 27.07 8.88 8.94
N LEU A 65 26.38 9.72 8.17
CA LEU A 65 25.10 10.31 8.58
C LEU A 65 24.05 9.24 8.82
N ALA A 66 23.86 8.31 7.87
CA ALA A 66 22.91 7.22 8.01
C ALA A 66 23.25 6.34 9.21
N ASP A 67 24.53 6.15 9.51
CA ASP A 67 24.98 5.35 10.65
C ASP A 67 24.71 6.03 12.00
N CYS A 68 24.74 7.35 12.09
CA CYS A 68 24.32 8.04 13.30
C CYS A 68 22.81 7.89 13.60
N PHE A 69 21.98 7.78 12.56
CA PHE A 69 20.52 7.70 12.70
C PHE A 69 19.97 6.29 12.73
N HIS A 70 20.72 5.28 12.27
CA HIS A 70 20.28 3.89 12.30
C HIS A 70 19.87 3.45 13.70
N ARG A 71 20.40 4.11 14.74
CA ARG A 71 20.16 3.77 16.14
C ARG A 71 18.72 3.94 16.59
N TYR A 72 17.86 4.62 15.86
CA TYR A 72 16.46 4.75 16.26
C TYR A 72 15.50 4.24 15.19
N THR A 73 16.02 3.61 14.14
CA THR A 73 15.21 3.13 13.01
C THR A 73 14.52 1.83 13.31
N PHE A 74 13.43 1.58 12.58
CA PHE A 74 12.77 0.29 12.57
C PHE A 74 13.72 -0.81 12.08
N SER A 75 14.57 -0.51 11.09
CA SER A 75 15.57 -1.46 10.58
C SER A 75 16.53 -1.95 11.66
N HIS A 76 16.86 -1.13 12.67
CA HIS A 76 17.67 -1.58 13.79
C HIS A 76 16.85 -2.37 14.82
N ALA A 77 15.59 -2.02 15.04
CA ALA A 77 14.68 -2.83 15.84
C ALA A 77 14.55 -4.27 15.31
N MET A 78 14.62 -4.44 13.98
CA MET A 78 14.60 -5.76 13.32
C MET A 78 15.81 -6.64 13.66
N LEU A 79 16.98 -6.07 13.97
CA LEU A 79 18.20 -6.85 14.24
C LEU A 79 18.24 -7.48 15.64
N ARG A 80 17.31 -7.12 16.54
CA ARG A 80 17.37 -7.54 17.94
C ARG A 80 16.82 -8.95 18.16
N GLY A 81 17.62 -9.85 18.71
CA GLY A 81 17.16 -11.18 19.12
C GLY A 81 16.55 -11.98 17.95
N GLN A 82 15.27 -12.35 18.08
CA GLN A 82 14.55 -13.13 17.05
C GLN A 82 13.72 -12.26 16.09
N ASN A 83 13.80 -10.93 16.21
CA ASN A 83 12.97 -9.98 15.48
C ASN A 83 13.08 -10.15 13.96
N LEU A 84 14.29 -10.39 13.44
CA LEU A 84 14.50 -10.57 12.01
C LEU A 84 13.76 -11.81 11.47
N THR A 85 13.76 -12.91 12.24
CA THR A 85 13.05 -14.15 11.90
C THR A 85 11.53 -13.96 11.97
N ILE A 86 11.04 -13.26 13.00
CA ILE A 86 9.62 -12.92 13.15
C ILE A 86 9.16 -12.07 11.97
N PHE A 87 9.93 -11.03 11.63
CA PHE A 87 9.69 -10.17 10.48
C PHE A 87 9.66 -10.96 9.17
N ALA A 88 10.61 -11.87 8.96
CA ALA A 88 10.66 -12.68 7.74
C ALA A 88 9.42 -13.58 7.62
N LEU A 89 9.04 -14.28 8.68
CA LEU A 89 7.90 -15.21 8.68
C LEU A 89 6.56 -14.48 8.52
N ILE A 90 6.29 -13.52 9.40
CA ILE A 90 5.03 -12.77 9.37
C ILE A 90 4.97 -11.90 8.11
N GLY A 91 6.06 -11.21 7.78
CA GLY A 91 6.15 -10.38 6.59
C GLY A 91 5.89 -11.17 5.31
N ALA A 92 6.43 -12.39 5.17
CA ALA A 92 6.18 -13.22 4.00
C ALA A 92 4.71 -13.61 3.85
N LEU A 93 4.05 -13.99 4.96
CA LEU A 93 2.62 -14.30 4.98
C LEU A 93 1.78 -13.08 4.62
N VAL A 94 2.05 -11.94 5.27
CA VAL A 94 1.37 -10.66 5.01
C VAL A 94 1.55 -10.24 3.55
N SER A 95 2.78 -10.24 3.05
CA SER A 95 3.12 -9.88 1.67
C SER A 95 2.33 -10.75 0.69
N THR A 96 2.33 -12.07 0.88
CA THR A 96 1.60 -13.00 0.01
C THR A 96 0.11 -12.71 0.00
N CYS A 97 -0.50 -12.55 1.19
CA CYS A 97 -1.92 -12.22 1.33
C CYS A 97 -2.25 -10.90 0.62
N LEU A 98 -1.46 -9.84 0.85
CA LEU A 98 -1.69 -8.53 0.25
C LEU A 98 -1.52 -8.55 -1.27
N THR A 99 -0.49 -9.23 -1.80
CA THR A 99 -0.31 -9.43 -3.25
C THR A 99 -1.53 -10.12 -3.85
N MET A 100 -2.01 -11.22 -3.26
CA MET A 100 -3.18 -11.94 -3.77
C MET A 100 -4.44 -11.07 -3.77
N VAL A 101 -4.75 -10.39 -2.66
CA VAL A 101 -5.94 -9.54 -2.57
C VAL A 101 -5.84 -8.36 -3.53
N GLU A 102 -4.65 -7.79 -3.71
CA GLU A 102 -4.45 -6.66 -4.62
C GLU A 102 -4.57 -7.05 -6.08
N HIS A 103 -4.03 -8.20 -6.50
CA HIS A 103 -4.25 -8.71 -7.87
C HIS A 103 -5.73 -8.92 -8.16
N GLN A 104 -6.49 -9.48 -7.22
CA GLN A 104 -7.91 -9.70 -7.44
C GLN A 104 -8.68 -8.38 -7.52
N ARG A 105 -8.30 -7.39 -6.72
CA ARG A 105 -8.85 -6.03 -6.78
C ARG A 105 -8.56 -5.36 -8.13
N VAL A 106 -7.30 -5.38 -8.56
CA VAL A 106 -6.84 -4.85 -9.85
C VAL A 106 -7.60 -5.52 -11.00
N ARG A 107 -7.69 -6.85 -11.00
CA ARG A 107 -8.40 -7.62 -12.03
C ARG A 107 -9.86 -7.18 -12.15
N ARG A 108 -10.56 -7.04 -11.03
CA ARG A 108 -11.97 -6.59 -11.03
C ARG A 108 -12.13 -5.20 -11.62
N LEU A 109 -11.31 -4.24 -11.17
CA LEU A 109 -11.39 -2.88 -11.68
C LEU A 109 -11.05 -2.81 -13.18
N SER A 110 -10.06 -3.59 -13.64
CA SER A 110 -9.75 -3.73 -15.07
C SER A 110 -10.94 -4.28 -15.86
N VAL A 111 -11.60 -5.32 -15.37
CA VAL A 111 -12.79 -5.90 -16.04
C VAL A 111 -13.93 -4.87 -16.13
N LEU A 112 -14.18 -4.08 -15.09
CA LEU A 112 -15.19 -3.02 -15.13
C LEU A 112 -14.84 -1.92 -16.16
N LEU A 113 -13.58 -1.49 -16.19
CA LEU A 113 -13.09 -0.51 -17.15
C LEU A 113 -13.14 -1.04 -18.60
N GLU A 114 -12.74 -2.29 -18.83
CA GLU A 114 -12.84 -2.93 -20.14
C GLU A 114 -14.28 -3.16 -20.58
N GLY A 115 -15.16 -3.51 -19.63
CA GLY A 115 -16.60 -3.61 -19.88
C GLY A 115 -17.16 -2.29 -20.39
N ARG A 116 -16.67 -1.16 -19.89
CA ARG A 116 -17.05 0.18 -20.35
C ARG A 116 -16.65 0.45 -21.81
N LEU A 117 -15.53 -0.10 -22.27
CA LEU A 117 -15.11 0.00 -23.68
C LEU A 117 -15.98 -0.81 -24.64
N ARG A 118 -16.64 -1.86 -24.13
CA ARG A 118 -17.43 -2.82 -24.92
C ARG A 118 -18.94 -2.57 -24.88
N GLY A 119 -19.40 -1.67 -24.00
CA GLY A 119 -20.82 -1.42 -23.82
C GLY A 119 -21.50 -0.81 -25.05
N ASP A 120 -22.81 -1.03 -25.18
CA ASP A 120 -23.62 -0.55 -26.31
C ASP A 120 -23.75 0.99 -26.36
N ARG A 121 -23.48 1.67 -25.24
CA ARG A 121 -23.52 3.13 -25.16
C ARG A 121 -22.18 3.67 -25.65
N THR A 122 -22.21 4.46 -26.73
CA THR A 122 -21.01 5.13 -27.25
C THR A 122 -20.48 6.12 -26.21
N PRO A 123 -19.31 5.87 -25.59
CA PRO A 123 -18.73 6.78 -24.62
C PRO A 123 -18.21 8.04 -25.33
N ASP A 124 -18.30 9.18 -24.66
CA ASP A 124 -17.66 10.42 -25.14
C ASP A 124 -16.14 10.21 -25.26
N GLU A 125 -15.48 10.94 -26.16
CA GLU A 125 -14.03 10.85 -26.39
C GLU A 125 -13.22 11.06 -25.10
N SER A 126 -13.66 11.98 -24.24
CA SER A 126 -13.04 12.23 -22.94
C SER A 126 -13.18 11.06 -21.97
N GLN A 127 -14.32 10.35 -21.99
CA GLN A 127 -14.53 9.15 -21.16
C GLN A 127 -13.64 8.00 -21.66
N LEU A 128 -13.56 7.81 -22.97
CA LEU A 128 -12.69 6.80 -23.59
C LEU A 128 -11.22 7.01 -23.20
N ALA A 129 -10.72 8.25 -23.33
CA ALA A 129 -9.37 8.61 -22.92
C ALA A 129 -9.14 8.37 -21.41
N ALA A 130 -10.14 8.66 -20.56
CA ALA A 130 -10.06 8.42 -19.12
C ALA A 130 -10.02 6.92 -18.78
N VAL A 131 -10.78 6.08 -19.48
CA VAL A 131 -10.74 4.62 -19.31
C VAL A 131 -9.37 4.07 -19.67
N HIS A 132 -8.81 4.44 -20.82
CA HIS A 132 -7.45 4.01 -21.21
C HIS A 132 -6.38 4.46 -20.22
N ARG A 133 -6.43 5.73 -19.78
CA ARG A 133 -5.50 6.24 -18.77
C ARG A 133 -5.65 5.50 -17.44
N SER A 134 -6.87 5.20 -17.02
CA SER A 134 -7.11 4.43 -15.79
C SER A 134 -6.52 3.02 -15.88
N LEU A 135 -6.69 2.33 -17.00
CA LEU A 135 -6.08 1.01 -17.24
C LEU A 135 -4.54 1.07 -17.21
N GLN A 136 -3.93 2.09 -17.81
CA GLN A 136 -2.48 2.30 -17.77
C GLN A 136 -1.98 2.54 -16.33
N CYS A 137 -2.60 3.48 -15.62
CA CYS A 137 -2.28 3.74 -14.21
C CYS A 137 -2.45 2.49 -13.34
N LEU A 138 -3.46 1.67 -13.62
CA LEU A 138 -3.76 0.45 -12.87
C LEU A 138 -2.73 -0.65 -13.13
N SER A 139 -2.27 -0.78 -14.38
CA SER A 139 -1.17 -1.67 -14.74
C SER A 139 0.14 -1.27 -14.06
N VAL A 140 0.48 0.04 -14.09
CA VAL A 140 1.67 0.57 -13.41
C VAL A 140 1.56 0.34 -11.91
N TYR A 141 0.43 0.67 -11.30
CA TYR A 141 0.15 0.43 -9.89
C TYR A 141 0.39 -1.04 -9.50
N SER A 142 -0.18 -1.99 -10.24
CA SER A 142 -0.04 -3.43 -9.95
C SER A 142 1.43 -3.85 -9.95
N ARG A 143 2.18 -3.51 -11.01
CA ARG A 143 3.60 -3.87 -11.12
C ARG A 143 4.44 -3.27 -9.99
N LEU A 144 4.11 -2.04 -9.55
CA LEU A 144 4.81 -1.41 -8.45
C LEU A 144 4.49 -2.09 -7.11
N MET A 145 3.26 -2.57 -6.89
CA MET A 145 2.93 -3.37 -5.71
C MET A 145 3.61 -4.74 -5.74
N ASP A 146 3.70 -5.38 -6.91
CA ASP A 146 4.40 -6.65 -7.12
C ASP A 146 5.90 -6.55 -6.84
N VAL A 147 6.49 -5.36 -7.00
CA VAL A 147 7.88 -5.07 -6.61
C VAL A 147 7.96 -4.74 -5.12
N ALA A 148 7.07 -3.87 -4.62
CA ALA A 148 7.15 -3.34 -3.27
C ALA A 148 6.94 -4.43 -2.20
N PHE A 149 5.89 -5.24 -2.31
CA PHE A 149 5.54 -6.22 -1.29
C PHE A 149 6.64 -7.26 -1.04
N PRO A 150 7.12 -8.02 -2.05
CA PRO A 150 8.27 -8.91 -1.84
C PRO A 150 9.57 -8.14 -1.62
N GLY A 151 9.70 -6.92 -2.15
CA GLY A 151 10.87 -6.07 -1.95
C GLY A 151 11.13 -5.75 -0.48
N VAL A 152 10.09 -5.56 0.34
CA VAL A 152 10.23 -5.39 1.80
C VAL A 152 10.92 -6.60 2.45
N LEU A 153 10.72 -7.82 1.94
CA LEU A 153 11.36 -9.03 2.48
C LEU A 153 12.84 -9.11 2.13
N LEU A 154 13.28 -8.43 1.08
CA LEU A 154 14.71 -8.33 0.75
C LEU A 154 15.49 -7.54 1.81
N LEU A 155 14.82 -6.78 2.68
CA LEU A 155 15.45 -6.14 3.85
C LEU A 155 15.95 -7.16 4.88
N VAL A 156 15.51 -8.42 4.84
CA VAL A 156 16.01 -9.50 5.71
C VAL A 156 17.44 -9.90 5.33
N PRO A 157 17.73 -10.35 4.09
CA PRO A 157 19.10 -10.65 3.66
C PRO A 157 19.94 -9.39 3.41
N PHE A 158 19.32 -8.24 3.15
CA PHE A 158 19.95 -6.93 3.04
C PHE A 158 19.65 -6.07 4.27
N ASN A 159 19.92 -6.61 5.46
CA ASN A 159 19.72 -5.90 6.71
C ASN A 159 20.82 -4.82 6.93
N LEU A 160 20.74 -4.08 8.04
CA LEU A 160 21.65 -2.97 8.32
C LEU A 160 23.14 -3.36 8.43
N GLU A 161 23.49 -4.64 8.62
CA GLU A 161 24.90 -5.09 8.55
C GLU A 161 25.47 -4.96 7.12
N ARG A 162 24.61 -4.70 6.12
CA ARG A 162 24.95 -4.47 4.72
C ARG A 162 24.37 -3.13 4.25
N PRO A 163 24.85 -1.99 4.77
CA PRO A 163 24.17 -0.70 4.65
C PRO A 163 23.91 -0.27 3.21
N VAL A 164 24.87 -0.47 2.30
CA VAL A 164 24.69 -0.13 0.87
C VAL A 164 23.51 -0.89 0.24
N MET A 165 23.43 -2.20 0.47
CA MET A 165 22.34 -3.02 -0.05
C MET A 165 21.03 -2.72 0.66
N HIS A 166 21.07 -2.48 1.97
CA HIS A 166 19.91 -2.12 2.78
C HIS A 166 19.26 -0.84 2.28
N TYR A 167 20.01 0.26 2.25
CA TYR A 167 19.49 1.56 1.85
C TYR A 167 19.07 1.58 0.38
N GLY A 168 19.80 0.89 -0.51
CA GLY A 168 19.39 0.73 -1.90
C GLY A 168 18.06 -0.01 -2.04
N CYS A 169 17.87 -1.09 -1.29
CA CYS A 169 16.62 -1.85 -1.27
C CYS A 169 15.46 -1.02 -0.67
N THR A 170 15.68 -0.37 0.46
CA THR A 170 14.69 0.53 1.10
C THR A 170 14.28 1.65 0.15
N ALA A 171 15.22 2.30 -0.54
CA ALA A 171 14.93 3.36 -1.51
C ALA A 171 14.07 2.84 -2.67
N LEU A 172 14.39 1.67 -3.21
CA LEU A 172 13.61 1.05 -4.28
C LEU A 172 12.17 0.75 -3.83
N VAL A 173 12.01 0.13 -2.65
CA VAL A 173 10.70 -0.21 -2.08
C VAL A 173 9.87 1.06 -1.85
N VAL A 174 10.45 2.07 -1.19
CA VAL A 174 9.76 3.35 -0.93
C VAL A 174 9.38 4.02 -2.24
N ALA A 175 10.29 4.09 -3.22
CA ALA A 175 9.98 4.65 -4.53
C ALA A 175 8.84 3.91 -5.24
N ALA A 176 8.82 2.57 -5.16
CA ALA A 176 7.75 1.76 -5.73
C ALA A 176 6.41 2.02 -5.02
N MET A 177 6.39 2.06 -3.69
CA MET A 177 5.19 2.32 -2.90
C MET A 177 4.64 3.74 -3.15
N VAL A 178 5.48 4.78 -3.08
CA VAL A 178 5.08 6.17 -3.39
C VAL A 178 4.55 6.27 -4.82
N SER A 179 5.26 5.71 -5.79
CA SER A 179 4.85 5.75 -7.20
C SER A 179 3.54 4.98 -7.43
N GLY A 180 3.31 3.89 -6.70
CA GLY A 180 2.07 3.14 -6.71
C GLY A 180 0.92 4.00 -6.18
N VAL A 181 1.08 4.61 -5.01
CA VAL A 181 0.07 5.51 -4.43
C VAL A 181 -0.22 6.70 -5.36
N LEU A 182 0.79 7.28 -5.99
CA LEU A 182 0.63 8.33 -7.00
C LEU A 182 -0.13 7.84 -8.23
N SER A 183 0.20 6.66 -8.74
CA SER A 183 -0.49 6.05 -9.89
C SER A 183 -1.97 5.83 -9.57
N TYR A 184 -2.27 5.34 -8.36
CA TYR A 184 -3.63 5.19 -7.88
C TYR A 184 -4.35 6.54 -7.75
N ALA A 185 -3.76 7.52 -7.06
CA ALA A 185 -4.38 8.82 -6.82
C ALA A 185 -4.70 9.60 -8.11
N ASN A 186 -3.91 9.35 -9.17
CA ASN A 186 -4.06 10.00 -10.48
C ASN A 186 -5.00 9.29 -11.45
N MET A 187 -5.58 8.13 -11.10
CA MET A 187 -6.58 7.47 -11.96
C MET A 187 -7.81 8.36 -12.14
N PRO A 188 -8.22 8.70 -13.37
CA PRO A 188 -9.40 9.52 -13.63
C PRO A 188 -10.71 8.71 -13.57
N LEU A 189 -10.93 7.95 -12.49
CA LEU A 189 -12.05 7.02 -12.38
C LEU A 189 -13.42 7.70 -12.43
N SER A 190 -13.55 8.92 -11.90
CA SER A 190 -14.81 9.69 -11.98
C SER A 190 -15.20 10.03 -13.42
N LEU A 191 -14.22 10.40 -14.24
CA LEU A 191 -14.44 10.67 -15.66
C LEU A 191 -14.68 9.37 -16.44
N ALA A 192 -13.97 8.29 -16.09
CA ALA A 192 -14.14 6.98 -16.71
C ALA A 192 -15.52 6.36 -16.41
N ALA A 193 -16.05 6.57 -15.21
CA ALA A 193 -17.37 6.10 -14.80
C ALA A 193 -18.52 6.91 -15.41
N GLY A 194 -18.32 8.21 -15.64
CA GLY A 194 -19.40 9.11 -16.05
C GLY A 194 -20.39 9.39 -14.92
N HIS A 195 -21.67 9.53 -15.25
CA HIS A 195 -22.76 9.81 -14.28
C HIS A 195 -23.60 8.57 -13.96
N GLU A 196 -23.00 7.39 -14.06
CA GLU A 196 -23.72 6.13 -13.88
C GLU A 196 -23.65 5.64 -12.43
N ASP A 197 -24.79 5.18 -11.89
CA ASP A 197 -24.90 4.58 -10.55
C ASP A 197 -24.52 3.08 -10.55
N ASP A 198 -23.68 2.68 -11.49
CA ASP A 198 -23.22 1.30 -11.66
C ASP A 198 -22.07 0.96 -10.69
N GLU A 199 -21.46 -0.22 -10.85
CA GLU A 199 -20.36 -0.64 -9.98
C GLU A 199 -19.13 0.28 -10.13
N LEU A 200 -18.82 0.70 -11.35
CA LEU A 200 -17.69 1.57 -11.66
C LEU A 200 -17.88 2.98 -11.06
N GLY A 201 -19.10 3.52 -11.12
CA GLY A 201 -19.46 4.79 -10.46
C GLY A 201 -19.24 4.76 -8.95
N GLN A 202 -19.60 3.66 -8.29
CA GLN A 202 -19.32 3.52 -6.85
C GLN A 202 -17.82 3.38 -6.55
N TRP A 203 -17.06 2.70 -7.41
CA TRP A 203 -15.60 2.66 -7.33
C TRP A 203 -15.00 4.05 -7.44
N ALA A 204 -15.46 4.84 -8.40
CA ALA A 204 -15.04 6.22 -8.59
C ALA A 204 -15.35 7.10 -7.36
N ALA A 205 -16.55 6.97 -6.78
CA ALA A 205 -16.94 7.71 -5.58
C ALA A 205 -16.07 7.34 -4.36
N ARG A 206 -15.72 6.06 -4.20
CA ARG A 206 -14.78 5.61 -3.15
C ARG A 206 -13.38 6.12 -3.41
N HIS A 207 -12.88 5.98 -4.63
CA HIS A 207 -11.59 6.51 -5.06
C HIS A 207 -11.44 8.00 -4.77
N ALA A 208 -12.44 8.82 -5.09
CA ALA A 208 -12.42 10.25 -4.81
C ALA A 208 -12.22 10.57 -3.31
N ARG A 209 -12.88 9.82 -2.42
CA ARG A 209 -12.70 9.95 -0.96
C ARG A 209 -11.32 9.49 -0.48
N LEU A 210 -10.76 8.46 -1.12
CA LEU A 210 -9.44 7.93 -0.78
C LEU A 210 -8.30 8.79 -1.35
N ARG A 211 -8.52 9.48 -2.47
CA ARG A 211 -7.52 10.33 -3.12
C ARG A 211 -6.97 11.40 -2.19
N PHE A 212 -7.83 12.10 -1.44
CA PHE A 212 -7.37 13.08 -0.46
C PHE A 212 -6.44 12.45 0.59
N LYS A 213 -6.84 11.29 1.13
CA LYS A 213 -6.04 10.57 2.12
C LYS A 213 -4.72 10.06 1.55
N ALA A 214 -4.71 9.61 0.29
CA ALA A 214 -3.51 9.23 -0.44
C ALA A 214 -2.53 10.40 -0.56
N TRP A 215 -3.02 11.62 -0.84
CA TRP A 215 -2.19 12.82 -0.85
C TRP A 215 -1.63 13.16 0.53
N CYS A 216 -2.39 12.97 1.61
CA CYS A 216 -1.85 13.12 2.97
C CYS A 216 -0.71 12.13 3.24
N ILE A 217 -0.85 10.88 2.80
CA ILE A 217 0.22 9.88 2.93
C ILE A 217 1.44 10.28 2.11
N ILE A 218 1.25 10.71 0.86
CA ILE A 218 2.34 11.19 0.01
C ILE A 218 3.06 12.37 0.71
N ALA A 219 2.31 13.35 1.20
CA ALA A 219 2.87 14.48 1.93
C ALA A 219 3.66 14.03 3.16
N LEU A 220 3.15 13.06 3.92
CA LEU A 220 3.85 12.48 5.08
C LEU A 220 5.23 11.92 4.69
N HIS A 221 5.31 11.22 3.56
CA HIS A 221 6.54 10.59 3.05
C HIS A 221 7.58 11.58 2.53
N PHE A 222 7.19 12.79 2.16
CA PHE A 222 8.13 13.83 1.74
C PHE A 222 8.44 14.80 2.87
N VAL A 223 7.42 15.26 3.58
CA VAL A 223 7.54 16.28 4.63
C VAL A 223 8.30 15.75 5.82
N LEU A 224 8.01 14.54 6.32
CA LEU A 224 8.68 14.03 7.52
C LEU A 224 10.17 13.76 7.29
N PRO A 225 10.60 13.08 6.21
CA PRO A 225 12.02 12.88 5.96
C PRO A 225 12.74 14.19 5.67
N THR A 226 12.12 15.12 4.94
CA THR A 226 12.70 16.46 4.70
C THR A 226 12.85 17.25 6.00
N ALA A 227 11.82 17.26 6.85
CA ALA A 227 11.86 17.94 8.14
C ALA A 227 12.92 17.34 9.06
N ALA A 228 13.06 16.01 9.10
CA ALA A 228 14.11 15.35 9.85
C ALA A 228 15.51 15.69 9.31
N ALA A 229 15.69 15.69 7.98
CA ALA A 229 16.95 16.07 7.33
C ALA A 229 17.33 17.54 7.57
N VAL A 230 16.36 18.45 7.63
CA VAL A 230 16.60 19.88 7.93
C VAL A 230 16.90 20.08 9.42
N HIS A 231 16.13 19.44 10.31
CA HIS A 231 16.30 19.58 11.76
C HIS A 231 17.60 18.93 12.26
N HIS A 232 18.18 17.99 11.51
CA HIS A 232 19.53 17.45 11.73
C HIS A 232 20.59 18.54 11.91
N PHE A 233 20.53 19.62 11.13
CA PHE A 233 21.51 20.70 11.23
C PHE A 233 21.43 21.49 12.55
N ALA A 234 20.41 21.24 13.39
CA ALA A 234 20.15 22.03 14.58
C ALA A 234 20.31 21.26 15.90
N TRP A 235 19.99 19.95 15.99
CA TRP A 235 20.00 19.19 17.25
C TRP A 235 20.22 17.69 16.99
N LEU A 236 21.15 16.99 17.67
CA LEU A 236 21.58 15.63 17.28
C LEU A 236 20.83 14.46 17.96
N ASP A 237 20.34 14.60 19.20
CA ASP A 237 19.86 13.43 19.98
C ASP A 237 18.32 13.26 19.96
N VAL A 238 17.57 14.35 20.17
CA VAL A 238 16.09 14.36 20.05
C VAL A 238 15.65 14.05 18.62
N THR A 239 16.47 14.41 17.63
CA THR A 239 16.19 14.18 16.21
C THR A 239 16.23 12.72 15.81
N GLY A 240 17.10 11.92 16.41
CA GLY A 240 17.19 10.50 16.09
C GLY A 240 15.91 9.75 16.44
N ARG A 241 15.37 9.98 17.65
CA ARG A 241 14.08 9.39 18.08
C ARG A 241 12.92 9.87 17.23
N LEU A 242 12.89 11.17 16.90
CA LEU A 242 11.86 11.72 16.02
C LEU A 242 11.95 11.10 14.62
N PHE A 243 13.15 10.94 14.08
CA PHE A 243 13.37 10.29 12.80
C PHE A 243 12.86 8.84 12.79
N GLY A 244 13.18 8.07 13.81
CA GLY A 244 12.67 6.71 13.98
C GLY A 244 11.14 6.63 14.05
N LEU A 245 10.52 7.54 14.82
CA LEU A 245 9.06 7.65 14.88
C LEU A 245 8.46 8.04 13.53
N CYS A 246 9.12 8.94 12.79
CA CYS A 246 8.70 9.34 11.44
C CYS A 246 8.78 8.17 10.46
N GLU A 247 9.86 7.38 10.50
CA GLU A 247 10.01 6.17 9.68
C GLU A 247 8.90 5.17 9.97
N VAL A 248 8.67 4.81 11.24
CA VAL A 248 7.59 3.90 11.62
C VAL A 248 6.23 4.45 11.20
N SER A 249 5.99 5.74 11.40
CA SER A 249 4.74 6.40 10.96
C SER A 249 4.54 6.31 9.44
N ALA A 250 5.61 6.48 8.66
CA ALA A 250 5.57 6.33 7.20
C ALA A 250 5.18 4.89 6.82
N ILE A 251 5.83 3.87 7.42
CA ILE A 251 5.50 2.46 7.18
C ILE A 251 4.04 2.15 7.55
N LEU A 252 3.58 2.61 8.73
CA LEU A 252 2.21 2.39 9.20
C LEU A 252 1.17 3.08 8.30
N SER A 253 1.49 4.26 7.76
CA SER A 253 0.58 4.98 6.87
C SER A 253 0.26 4.20 5.59
N TYR A 254 1.18 3.38 5.08
CA TYR A 254 0.89 2.47 3.97
C TYR A 254 -0.02 1.31 4.39
N GLN A 255 0.11 0.79 5.60
CA GLN A 255 -0.80 -0.24 6.10
C GLN A 255 -2.23 0.32 6.21
N LEU A 256 -2.37 1.57 6.66
CA LEU A 256 -3.66 2.26 6.69
C LEU A 256 -4.23 2.50 5.28
N PHE A 257 -3.38 2.87 4.33
CA PHE A 257 -3.76 3.00 2.93
C PHE A 257 -4.35 1.71 2.37
N LEU A 258 -3.65 0.60 2.56
CA LEU A 258 -4.11 -0.72 2.12
C LEU A 258 -5.38 -1.13 2.86
N ALA A 259 -5.47 -0.90 4.17
CA ALA A 259 -6.66 -1.21 4.96
C ALA A 259 -7.91 -0.47 4.46
N TRP A 260 -7.78 0.74 3.92
CA TRP A 260 -8.93 1.45 3.34
C TRP A 260 -9.54 0.74 2.13
N PHE A 261 -8.76 -0.03 1.35
CA PHE A 261 -9.30 -0.83 0.26
C PHE A 261 -10.19 -1.98 0.74
N ALA A 262 -10.14 -2.38 2.01
CA ALA A 262 -11.10 -3.34 2.55
C ALA A 262 -12.54 -2.82 2.43
N THR A 263 -12.74 -1.50 2.45
CA THR A 263 -14.08 -0.91 2.23
C THR A 263 -14.60 -1.19 0.82
N ASP A 264 -13.72 -1.24 -0.19
CA ASP A 264 -14.08 -1.64 -1.55
C ASP A 264 -14.49 -3.13 -1.56
N ASP A 265 -13.71 -3.97 -0.88
CA ASP A 265 -13.93 -5.42 -0.80
C ASP A 265 -15.27 -5.76 -0.11
N PHE A 266 -15.63 -5.04 0.97
CA PHE A 266 -16.91 -5.21 1.64
C PHE A 266 -18.09 -4.66 0.84
N ALA A 267 -17.91 -3.53 0.13
CA ALA A 267 -18.99 -2.91 -0.63
C ALA A 267 -19.43 -3.78 -1.82
N ALA A 268 -18.49 -4.44 -2.50
CA ALA A 268 -18.78 -5.38 -3.59
C ALA A 268 -19.74 -6.52 -3.16
N MET A 269 -19.79 -6.84 -1.86
CA MET A 269 -20.66 -7.90 -1.36
C MET A 269 -22.11 -7.50 -1.13
N ARG A 270 -22.37 -6.31 -0.58
CA ARG A 270 -23.74 -5.91 -0.21
C ARG A 270 -24.69 -5.95 -1.41
N ARG A 271 -24.19 -5.64 -2.60
CA ARG A 271 -24.98 -5.69 -3.84
C ARG A 271 -25.43 -7.11 -4.18
N ARG A 272 -24.60 -8.12 -3.96
CA ARG A 272 -24.93 -9.50 -4.30
C ARG A 272 -25.99 -10.08 -3.37
N GLY A 273 -25.98 -9.70 -2.09
CA GLY A 273 -27.06 -10.02 -1.14
C GLY A 273 -28.39 -9.45 -1.63
N SER A 274 -28.41 -8.15 -1.92
CA SER A 274 -29.63 -7.46 -2.38
C SER A 274 -30.20 -8.04 -3.69
N LEU A 275 -29.36 -8.46 -4.64
CA LEU A 275 -29.85 -9.08 -5.89
C LEU A 275 -30.44 -10.48 -5.68
N LYS A 276 -29.87 -11.27 -4.77
CA LYS A 276 -30.44 -12.57 -4.41
C LYS A 276 -31.80 -12.39 -3.75
N ASP A 277 -31.95 -11.43 -2.85
CA ASP A 277 -33.21 -11.18 -2.16
C ASP A 277 -34.32 -10.75 -3.13
N VAL A 278 -34.00 -9.90 -4.12
CA VAL A 278 -34.95 -9.51 -5.18
C VAL A 278 -35.33 -10.69 -6.07
N SER A 279 -34.36 -11.51 -6.48
CA SER A 279 -34.63 -12.70 -7.31
C SER A 279 -35.49 -13.74 -6.56
N SER A 280 -35.24 -13.93 -5.27
CA SER A 280 -36.03 -14.84 -4.44
C SER A 280 -37.44 -14.31 -4.17
N ALA A 281 -37.60 -13.00 -4.00
CA ALA A 281 -38.90 -12.37 -3.89
C ALA A 281 -39.71 -12.50 -5.19
N ALA A 282 -39.08 -12.33 -6.36
CA ALA A 282 -39.74 -12.50 -7.65
C ALA A 282 -40.23 -13.94 -7.88
N SER A 283 -39.43 -14.96 -7.50
CA SER A 283 -39.82 -16.37 -7.64
C SER A 283 -40.94 -16.84 -6.70
N LEU A 284 -41.35 -16.02 -5.73
CA LEU A 284 -42.47 -16.30 -4.83
C LEU A 284 -43.80 -15.70 -5.32
N VAL A 285 -43.76 -14.89 -6.40
CA VAL A 285 -44.93 -14.23 -6.98
C VAL A 285 -45.45 -14.97 -8.24
N ASP A 286 -44.70 -15.96 -8.73
CA ASP A 286 -45.09 -16.88 -9.81
C ASP A 286 -45.57 -18.23 -9.25
#